data_AF-A0A6J7DGF6-F1
#
_entry.id   AF-A0A6J7DGF6-F1
#
_cell.length_a   1.000
_cell.length_b   1.000
_cell.length_c   1.000
_cell.angle_alpha   90.00
_cell.angle_beta   90.00
_cell.angle_gamma   90.00
#
_symmetry.space_group_name_H-M   'P 1'
#
loop_
_entity.id
_entity.type
_entity.pdbx_description
1 polymer ?
#
loop_
_entity_poly.entity_id
_entity_poly.type
_entity_poly.pdbx_seq_one_letter_code
_entity_poly.pdbx_strand_id
1 'polypeptide(L)'
;MSARIRDAATVVLIKDSASPGVDVWMLKRISELKFAPQAHVFPGGAVDKADDEHIPLTGGNLDELSQVMGVDPAKANRLISAAVRETFEESGVVLALNPETFEFTEEHRLQLLQGDVSMSALLALAHATIDAQTLIPWAWWLTPDYIDYRFDTWFFISPIAGKAEPIHVADGEAVEAGWWNVHEALAANARGEIMLLWPTLRVLLDLAQADSVEHALALRPKKLERQSG
;
A
#
# COMPACT_ATOMS: atom_id res chain seq x y z
N MET A 1 17.81 12.55 -21.71
CA MET A 1 17.67 12.96 -20.31
C MET A 1 17.16 11.74 -19.54
N SER A 2 17.80 11.33 -18.44
CA SER A 2 17.29 10.21 -17.64
C SER A 2 15.91 10.57 -17.13
N ALA A 3 14.94 9.67 -17.28
CA ALA A 3 13.62 9.82 -16.69
C ALA A 3 13.73 10.13 -15.19
N ARG A 4 12.90 11.07 -14.70
CA ARG A 4 12.84 11.41 -13.27
C ARG A 4 12.23 10.23 -12.52
N ILE A 5 13.00 9.64 -11.61
CA ILE A 5 12.52 8.61 -10.68
C ILE A 5 11.69 9.31 -9.60
N ARG A 6 10.49 8.78 -9.33
CA ARG A 6 9.61 9.26 -8.26
C ARG A 6 9.55 8.23 -7.15
N ASP A 7 9.63 8.67 -5.90
CA ASP A 7 9.35 7.79 -4.76
C ASP A 7 7.85 7.47 -4.73
N ALA A 8 7.52 6.23 -4.37
CA ALA A 8 6.15 5.75 -4.28
C ALA A 8 5.98 4.78 -3.10
N ALA A 9 4.75 4.63 -2.65
CA ALA A 9 4.36 3.68 -1.63
C ALA A 9 3.15 2.86 -2.08
N THR A 10 3.13 1.58 -1.74
CA THR A 10 2.06 0.65 -2.09
C THR A 10 1.72 -0.21 -0.87
N VAL A 11 0.44 -0.42 -0.59
CA VAL A 11 -0.02 -1.22 0.55
C VAL A 11 -0.76 -2.47 0.10
N VAL A 12 -0.30 -3.63 0.57
CA VAL A 12 -1.02 -4.89 0.44
C VAL A 12 -1.90 -5.08 1.67
N LEU A 13 -3.19 -4.81 1.51
CA LEU A 13 -4.19 -5.12 2.52
C LEU A 13 -4.42 -6.62 2.55
N ILE A 14 -4.34 -7.23 3.74
CA ILE A 14 -4.51 -8.68 3.92
C ILE A 14 -5.61 -9.00 4.94
N LYS A 15 -6.25 -10.16 4.74
CA LYS A 15 -7.10 -10.80 5.75
C LYS A 15 -6.96 -12.32 5.69
N ASP A 16 -7.40 -13.01 6.75
CA ASP A 16 -7.48 -14.47 6.73
C ASP A 16 -8.51 -14.89 5.67
N SER A 17 -8.10 -15.84 4.82
CA SER A 17 -8.95 -16.37 3.76
C SER A 17 -9.93 -17.41 4.33
N ALA A 18 -11.09 -17.54 3.69
CA ALA A 18 -12.04 -18.63 3.98
C ALA A 18 -11.53 -20.01 3.55
N SER A 19 -10.56 -20.03 2.62
CA SER A 19 -9.75 -21.20 2.24
C SER A 19 -8.32 -21.05 2.82
N PRO A 20 -7.46 -22.08 2.81
CA PRO A 20 -6.09 -21.95 3.30
C PRO A 20 -5.34 -20.73 2.69
N GLY A 21 -4.56 -20.04 3.54
CA GLY A 21 -3.77 -18.88 3.16
C GLY A 21 -4.40 -17.54 3.54
N VAL A 22 -4.04 -16.49 2.81
CA VAL A 22 -4.52 -15.12 3.03
C VAL A 22 -5.17 -14.56 1.75
N ASP A 23 -6.14 -13.67 1.93
CA ASP A 23 -6.70 -12.86 0.85
C ASP A 23 -5.99 -11.50 0.79
N VAL A 24 -5.81 -10.98 -0.42
CA VAL A 24 -5.24 -9.64 -0.70
C VAL A 24 -6.25 -8.77 -1.43
N TRP A 25 -6.31 -7.47 -1.10
CA TRP A 25 -7.12 -6.51 -1.86
C TRP A 25 -6.34 -6.01 -3.07
N MET A 26 -6.87 -6.23 -4.27
CA MET A 26 -6.26 -5.74 -5.52
C MET A 26 -7.25 -4.94 -6.35
N LEU A 27 -6.74 -3.95 -7.07
CA LEU A 27 -7.43 -3.16 -8.07
C LEU A 27 -6.94 -3.56 -9.46
N LYS A 28 -7.80 -3.49 -10.46
CA LYS A 28 -7.40 -3.60 -11.87
C LYS A 28 -7.43 -2.23 -12.52
N ARG A 29 -6.27 -1.85 -13.04
CA ARG A 29 -6.05 -0.59 -13.74
C ARG A 29 -6.86 -0.52 -15.03
N ILE A 30 -7.34 0.67 -15.38
CA ILE A 30 -7.98 0.94 -16.67
C ILE A 30 -6.98 0.73 -17.83
N SER A 31 -7.50 0.59 -19.04
CA SER A 31 -6.67 0.27 -20.23
C SER A 31 -5.90 1.47 -20.80
N GLU A 32 -6.34 2.68 -20.45
CA GLU A 32 -5.86 3.95 -20.99
C GLU A 32 -4.65 4.51 -20.23
N LEU A 33 -4.26 3.86 -19.13
CA LEU A 33 -3.12 4.27 -18.33
C LEU A 33 -1.81 4.04 -19.07
N LYS A 34 -0.93 5.05 -19.01
CA LYS A 34 0.39 5.02 -19.68
C LYS A 34 1.36 4.01 -19.09
N PHE A 35 1.11 3.58 -17.86
CA PHE A 35 1.91 2.59 -17.15
C PHE A 35 1.01 1.49 -16.60
N ALA A 36 1.38 0.24 -16.93
CA ALA A 36 0.71 -0.98 -16.49
C ALA A 36 -0.82 -1.01 -16.74
N PRO A 37 -1.30 -0.71 -17.97
CA PRO A 37 -2.72 -0.79 -18.27
C PRO A 37 -3.24 -2.22 -18.07
N GLN A 38 -4.44 -2.37 -17.51
CA GLN A 38 -5.09 -3.67 -17.20
C GLN A 38 -4.37 -4.54 -16.16
N ALA A 39 -3.27 -4.06 -15.56
CA ALA A 39 -2.58 -4.78 -14.50
C ALA A 39 -3.41 -4.77 -13.20
N HIS A 40 -3.34 -5.87 -12.47
CA HIS A 40 -3.79 -5.96 -11.09
C HIS A 40 -2.67 -5.44 -10.18
N VAL A 41 -3.03 -4.48 -9.35
CA VAL A 41 -2.13 -3.74 -8.46
C VAL A 41 -2.76 -3.65 -7.07
N PHE A 42 -1.96 -3.27 -6.09
CA PHE A 42 -2.47 -2.90 -4.78
C PHE A 42 -2.63 -1.37 -4.69
N PRO A 43 -3.40 -0.85 -3.71
CA PRO A 43 -3.48 0.59 -3.46
C PRO A 43 -2.09 1.22 -3.33
N GLY A 44 -1.88 2.36 -3.99
CA GLY A 44 -0.59 3.04 -3.89
C GLY A 44 -0.28 4.01 -5.02
N GLY A 45 0.56 4.97 -4.70
CA GLY A 45 0.90 6.05 -5.61
C GLY A 45 2.19 6.76 -5.23
N ALA A 46 2.41 7.90 -5.88
CA ALA A 46 3.61 8.69 -5.69
C ALA A 46 3.56 9.45 -4.37
N VAL A 47 4.73 9.65 -3.76
CA VAL A 47 4.86 10.56 -2.63
C VAL A 47 4.56 11.99 -3.08
N ASP A 48 3.67 12.66 -2.35
CA ASP A 48 3.32 14.07 -2.53
C ASP A 48 4.08 14.96 -1.55
N LYS A 49 4.11 16.28 -1.80
CA LYS A 49 4.70 17.26 -0.88
C LYS A 49 3.98 17.29 0.48
N ALA A 50 2.68 17.07 0.52
CA ALA A 50 1.91 17.01 1.78
C ALA A 50 2.38 15.86 2.69
N ASP A 51 3.02 14.82 2.13
CA ASP A 51 3.56 13.70 2.90
C ASP A 51 4.82 14.07 3.72
N ASP A 52 5.38 15.28 3.55
CA ASP A 52 6.44 15.81 4.42
C ASP A 52 5.93 16.11 5.85
N GLU A 53 4.62 16.25 6.04
CA GLU A 53 4.03 16.52 7.35
C GLU A 53 4.16 15.31 8.28
N HIS A 54 4.44 15.57 9.57
CA HIS A 54 4.72 14.51 10.53
C HIS A 54 3.48 13.64 10.77
N ILE A 55 3.63 12.32 10.60
CA ILE A 55 2.58 11.36 10.94
C ILE A 55 2.72 10.85 12.38
N PRO A 56 1.62 10.77 13.14
CA PRO A 56 1.64 10.22 14.48
C PRO A 56 1.80 8.69 14.44
N LEU A 57 2.80 8.15 15.15
CA LEU A 57 3.10 6.72 15.22
C LEU A 57 2.92 6.15 16.63
N THR A 58 2.53 4.88 16.70
CA THR A 58 2.57 4.04 17.89
C THR A 58 3.16 2.67 17.56
N GLY A 59 3.43 1.84 18.57
CA GLY A 59 3.97 0.50 18.38
C GLY A 59 5.43 0.43 17.85
N GLY A 60 6.07 1.58 17.65
CA GLY A 60 7.43 1.76 17.12
C GLY A 60 7.75 3.26 16.93
N ASN A 61 8.83 3.56 16.20
CA ASN A 61 9.21 4.95 15.86
C ASN A 61 9.86 5.05 14.46
N LEU A 62 10.00 6.28 13.95
CA LEU A 62 10.57 6.54 12.62
C LEU A 62 12.03 6.09 12.49
N ASP A 63 12.83 6.17 13.56
CA ASP A 63 14.24 5.76 13.49
C ASP A 63 14.36 4.26 13.20
N GLU A 64 13.60 3.43 13.92
CA GLU A 64 13.54 1.98 13.71
C GLU A 64 13.01 1.62 12.31
N LEU A 65 11.90 2.24 11.89
CA LEU A 65 11.31 1.98 10.57
C LEU A 65 12.26 2.41 9.43
N SER A 66 12.93 3.55 9.58
CA SER A 66 13.87 4.06 8.58
C SER A 66 15.06 3.12 8.37
N GLN A 67 15.55 2.49 9.45
CA GLN A 67 16.61 1.48 9.38
C GLN A 67 16.16 0.22 8.62
N VAL A 68 14.94 -0.26 8.87
CA VAL A 68 14.36 -1.39 8.13
C VAL A 68 14.20 -1.01 6.65
N MET A 69 13.67 0.17 6.37
CA MET A 69 13.39 0.65 5.01
C MET A 69 14.63 1.06 4.21
N GLY A 70 15.79 1.21 4.88
CA GLY A 70 17.04 1.63 4.25
C GLY A 70 17.07 3.09 3.82
N VAL A 71 16.33 3.96 4.52
CA VAL A 71 16.21 5.40 4.22
C VAL A 71 16.44 6.24 5.49
N ASP A 72 16.47 7.57 5.36
CA ASP A 72 16.46 8.47 6.52
C ASP A 72 15.05 8.60 7.14
N PRO A 73 14.92 9.04 8.41
CA PRO A 73 13.62 9.17 9.08
C PRO A 73 12.61 10.09 8.37
N ALA A 74 13.07 11.14 7.68
CA ALA A 74 12.18 12.06 6.96
C ALA A 74 11.59 11.38 5.71
N LYS A 75 12.38 10.61 4.98
CA LYS A 75 11.90 9.80 3.86
C LYS A 75 11.01 8.66 4.34
N ALA A 76 11.29 8.04 5.48
CA ALA A 76 10.40 7.04 6.08
C ALA A 76 9.02 7.65 6.40
N ASN A 77 8.98 8.84 7.03
CA ASN A 77 7.73 9.58 7.28
C ASN A 77 6.91 9.78 6.00
N ARG A 78 7.55 10.30 4.94
CA ARG A 78 6.91 10.52 3.64
C ARG A 78 6.31 9.25 3.04
N LEU A 79 7.07 8.16 3.06
CA LEU A 79 6.63 6.90 2.46
C LEU A 79 5.47 6.28 3.24
N ILE A 80 5.48 6.37 4.57
CA ILE A 80 4.38 5.89 5.40
C ILE A 80 3.15 6.79 5.25
N SER A 81 3.31 8.12 5.20
CA SER A 81 2.21 9.04 4.92
C SER A 81 1.57 8.73 3.57
N ALA A 82 2.37 8.59 2.51
CA ALA A 82 1.89 8.22 1.19
C ALA A 82 1.15 6.87 1.20
N ALA A 83 1.69 5.85 1.89
CA ALA A 83 1.06 4.54 2.01
C ALA A 83 -0.36 4.64 2.59
N VAL A 84 -0.52 5.39 3.68
CA VAL A 84 -1.81 5.54 4.35
C VAL A 84 -2.77 6.44 3.56
N ARG A 85 -2.27 7.53 2.98
CA ARG A 85 -3.05 8.45 2.13
C ARG A 85 -3.61 7.72 0.91
N GLU A 86 -2.77 7.08 0.12
CA GLU A 86 -3.16 6.39 -1.11
C GLU A 86 -4.13 5.23 -0.80
N THR A 87 -3.92 4.51 0.30
CA THR A 87 -4.86 3.47 0.74
C THR A 87 -6.24 4.06 1.02
N PHE A 88 -6.32 5.18 1.72
CA PHE A 88 -7.60 5.81 2.02
C PHE A 88 -8.24 6.40 0.75
N GLU A 89 -7.46 7.02 -0.12
CA GLU A 89 -7.91 7.57 -1.40
C GLU A 89 -8.52 6.49 -2.31
N GLU A 90 -7.86 5.35 -2.47
CA GLU A 90 -8.28 4.31 -3.42
C GLU A 90 -9.30 3.31 -2.84
N SER A 91 -9.30 3.10 -1.53
CA SER A 91 -10.07 2.01 -0.90
C SER A 91 -11.03 2.43 0.20
N GLY A 92 -10.96 3.69 0.66
CA GLY A 92 -11.71 4.18 1.81
C GLY A 92 -11.25 3.62 3.16
N VAL A 93 -10.24 2.74 3.18
CA VAL A 93 -9.68 2.16 4.41
C VAL A 93 -8.63 3.09 5.00
N VAL A 94 -8.76 3.41 6.28
CA VAL A 94 -7.75 4.15 7.04
C VAL A 94 -6.91 3.20 7.87
N LEU A 95 -5.60 3.24 7.66
CA LEU A 95 -4.62 2.41 8.37
C LEU A 95 -4.14 3.11 9.65
N ALA A 96 -5.06 3.34 10.58
CA ALA A 96 -4.76 4.00 11.84
C ALA A 96 -5.58 3.44 13.01
N LEU A 97 -5.01 3.51 14.20
CA LEU A 97 -5.69 3.34 15.47
C LEU A 97 -6.26 4.70 15.89
N ASN A 98 -7.58 4.81 15.94
CA ASN A 98 -8.30 5.99 16.36
C ASN A 98 -9.19 5.69 17.58
N PRO A 99 -9.50 6.70 18.41
CA PRO A 99 -10.62 6.58 19.34
C PRO A 99 -11.88 6.30 18.50
N GLU A 100 -12.63 5.24 18.81
CA GLU A 100 -13.81 4.72 18.08
C GLU A 100 -14.91 5.77 17.82
N THR A 101 -14.75 7.00 18.33
CA THR A 101 -15.64 8.15 18.19
C THR A 101 -15.43 8.96 16.90
N PHE A 102 -14.30 8.80 16.20
CA PHE A 102 -14.05 9.50 14.93
C PHE A 102 -14.31 8.57 13.75
N GLU A 103 -15.20 8.97 12.85
CA GLU A 103 -15.50 8.24 11.62
C GLU A 103 -14.85 8.98 10.44
N PHE A 104 -13.97 8.31 9.72
CA PHE A 104 -13.47 8.80 8.44
C PHE A 104 -14.57 8.63 7.40
N THR A 105 -14.86 9.71 6.68
CA THR A 105 -15.99 9.79 5.74
C THR A 105 -15.51 10.01 4.33
N GLU A 106 -16.40 9.79 3.37
CA GLU A 106 -16.17 10.12 1.96
C GLU A 106 -15.81 11.60 1.74
N GLU A 107 -16.35 12.51 2.53
CA GLU A 107 -16.01 13.94 2.46
C GLU A 107 -14.54 14.18 2.79
N HIS A 108 -14.02 13.54 3.85
CA HIS A 108 -12.60 13.62 4.20
C HIS A 108 -11.70 13.05 3.09
N ARG A 109 -12.12 11.96 2.45
CA ARG A 109 -11.39 11.36 1.31
C ARG A 109 -11.36 12.32 0.11
N LEU A 110 -12.48 12.97 -0.21
CA LEU A 110 -12.54 13.95 -1.29
C LEU A 110 -11.70 15.20 -1.00
N GLN A 111 -11.61 15.64 0.26
CA GLN A 111 -10.74 16.74 0.67
C GLN A 111 -9.25 16.40 0.47
N LEU A 112 -8.83 15.14 0.75
CA LEU A 112 -7.48 14.68 0.45
C LEU A 112 -7.19 14.71 -1.05
N LEU A 113 -8.08 14.13 -1.86
CA LEU A 113 -7.94 14.10 -3.32
C LEU A 113 -7.85 15.50 -3.95
N GLN A 114 -8.53 16.48 -3.35
CA GLN A 114 -8.49 17.88 -3.80
C GLN A 114 -7.27 18.64 -3.27
N GLY A 115 -6.53 18.06 -2.32
CA GLY A 115 -5.41 18.70 -1.65
C GLY A 115 -5.83 19.78 -0.63
N ASP A 116 -7.09 19.76 -0.20
CA ASP A 116 -7.64 20.72 0.78
C ASP A 116 -7.16 20.43 2.21
N VAL A 117 -6.84 19.17 2.49
CA VAL A 117 -6.33 18.69 3.78
C VAL A 117 -5.22 17.67 3.55
N SER A 118 -4.24 17.61 4.45
CA SER A 118 -3.22 16.56 4.44
C SER A 118 -3.67 15.33 5.23
N MET A 119 -3.06 14.18 4.98
CA MET A 119 -3.35 12.98 5.77
C MET A 119 -2.92 13.17 7.24
N SER A 120 -1.81 13.85 7.49
CA SER A 120 -1.37 14.21 8.83
C SER A 120 -2.42 15.05 9.58
N ALA A 121 -2.99 16.06 8.93
CA ALA A 121 -4.03 16.90 9.53
C ALA A 121 -5.31 16.13 9.85
N LEU A 122 -5.73 15.20 8.98
CA LEU A 122 -6.88 14.33 9.25
C LEU A 122 -6.61 13.38 10.43
N LEU A 123 -5.44 12.76 10.48
CA LEU A 123 -5.04 11.91 11.62
C LEU A 123 -5.02 12.71 12.92
N ALA A 124 -4.53 13.95 12.89
CA ALA A 124 -4.51 14.84 14.06
C ALA A 124 -5.93 15.20 14.52
N LEU A 125 -6.84 15.54 13.58
CA LEU A 125 -8.24 15.81 13.87
C LEU A 125 -8.94 14.59 14.50
N ALA A 126 -8.62 13.40 14.01
CA ALA A 126 -9.15 12.14 14.50
C ALA A 126 -8.52 11.67 15.81
N HIS A 127 -7.46 12.33 16.30
CA HIS A 127 -6.58 11.81 17.34
C HIS A 127 -6.11 10.36 17.05
N ALA A 128 -5.87 10.07 15.78
CA ALA A 128 -5.49 8.76 15.28
C ALA A 128 -3.97 8.63 15.18
N THR A 129 -3.46 7.41 15.33
CA THR A 129 -2.04 7.06 15.23
C THR A 129 -1.87 5.87 14.29
N ILE A 130 -0.81 5.85 13.50
CA ILE A 130 -0.46 4.70 12.66
C ILE A 130 0.32 3.71 13.55
N ASP A 131 -0.09 2.44 13.56
CA ASP A 131 0.62 1.41 14.31
C ASP A 131 1.72 0.76 13.45
N ALA A 132 2.97 0.99 13.86
CA ALA A 132 4.15 0.43 13.19
C ALA A 132 4.22 -1.11 13.24
N GLN A 133 3.41 -1.76 14.07
CA GLN A 133 3.32 -3.22 14.12
C GLN A 133 2.34 -3.79 13.10
N THR A 134 1.40 -2.99 12.60
CA THR A 134 0.42 -3.42 11.60
C THR A 134 0.74 -2.91 10.21
N LEU A 135 1.37 -1.73 10.06
CA LEU A 135 1.86 -1.25 8.76
C LEU A 135 3.34 -1.60 8.56
N ILE A 136 3.60 -2.76 7.96
CA ILE A 136 4.92 -3.39 7.94
C ILE A 136 5.64 -3.13 6.61
N PRO A 137 6.84 -2.51 6.59
CA PRO A 137 7.67 -2.44 5.38
C PRO A 137 8.06 -3.85 4.88
N TRP A 138 7.82 -4.12 3.59
CA TRP A 138 7.90 -5.48 3.04
C TRP A 138 8.87 -5.63 1.87
N ALA A 139 8.84 -4.70 0.91
CA ALA A 139 9.73 -4.79 -0.25
C ALA A 139 10.07 -3.40 -0.80
N TRP A 140 11.16 -3.32 -1.56
CA TRP A 140 11.63 -2.08 -2.18
C TRP A 140 12.06 -2.34 -3.63
N TRP A 141 11.33 -1.74 -4.57
CA TRP A 141 11.45 -2.00 -6.01
C TRP A 141 11.67 -0.73 -6.81
N LEU A 142 12.76 -0.69 -7.57
CA LEU A 142 13.00 0.33 -8.59
C LEU A 142 12.54 -0.19 -9.96
N THR A 143 11.70 0.61 -10.62
CA THR A 143 11.29 0.36 -12.01
C THR A 143 12.52 0.32 -12.93
N PRO A 144 12.64 -0.68 -13.85
CA PRO A 144 13.75 -0.79 -14.79
C PRO A 144 14.03 0.50 -15.57
N ASP A 145 15.27 0.68 -16.01
CA ASP A 145 15.74 1.91 -16.68
C ASP A 145 15.24 2.08 -18.12
N TYR A 146 14.82 0.99 -18.77
CA TYR A 146 14.21 0.98 -20.10
C TYR A 146 12.74 1.41 -20.12
N ILE A 147 12.13 1.68 -18.95
CA ILE A 147 10.77 2.20 -18.83
C ILE A 147 10.83 3.71 -18.57
N ASP A 148 10.08 4.50 -19.35
CA ASP A 148 10.10 5.97 -19.24
C ASP A 148 9.47 6.49 -17.94
N TYR A 149 8.43 5.83 -17.42
CA TYR A 149 7.78 6.17 -16.16
C TYR A 149 8.36 5.35 -15.03
N ARG A 150 9.29 5.93 -14.26
CA ARG A 150 10.04 5.21 -13.23
C ARG A 150 9.62 5.59 -11.82
N PHE A 151 9.35 4.55 -11.03
CA PHE A 151 9.10 4.66 -9.60
C PHE A 151 10.12 3.88 -8.79
N ASP A 152 10.51 4.44 -7.65
CA ASP A 152 11.23 3.79 -6.56
C ASP A 152 10.19 3.51 -5.46
N THR A 153 9.67 2.29 -5.41
CA THR A 153 8.44 1.95 -4.68
C THR A 153 8.73 1.11 -3.45
N TRP A 154 8.24 1.55 -2.30
CA TRP A 154 8.21 0.77 -1.07
C TRP A 154 6.84 0.11 -0.90
N PHE A 155 6.86 -1.20 -0.72
CA PHE A 155 5.67 -2.00 -0.45
C PHE A 155 5.53 -2.19 1.06
N PHE A 156 4.31 -2.06 1.55
CA PHE A 156 3.92 -2.33 2.92
C PHE A 156 2.86 -3.42 2.94
N ILE A 157 2.80 -4.19 4.02
CA ILE A 157 1.69 -5.10 4.32
C ILE A 157 0.91 -4.54 5.49
N SER A 158 -0.41 -4.57 5.42
CA SER A 158 -1.27 -4.25 6.55
C SER A 158 -2.45 -5.22 6.66
N PRO A 159 -2.69 -5.81 7.84
CA PRO A 159 -3.95 -6.49 8.08
C PRO A 159 -5.09 -5.48 8.10
N ILE A 160 -6.26 -5.88 7.61
CA ILE A 160 -7.46 -5.07 7.78
C ILE A 160 -7.98 -5.20 9.23
N ALA A 161 -8.24 -4.06 9.87
CA ALA A 161 -8.73 -4.01 11.24
C ALA A 161 -10.26 -3.82 11.27
N GLY A 162 -10.94 -4.60 12.11
CA GLY A 162 -12.36 -4.40 12.41
C GLY A 162 -13.32 -4.81 11.28
N LYS A 163 -14.37 -4.02 11.07
CA LYS A 163 -15.43 -4.26 10.07
C LYS A 163 -15.29 -3.41 8.80
N ALA A 164 -14.22 -2.61 8.71
CA ALA A 164 -13.98 -1.83 7.50
C ALA A 164 -13.72 -2.81 6.36
N GLU A 165 -14.59 -2.82 5.35
CA GLU A 165 -14.33 -3.54 4.10
C GLU A 165 -13.88 -2.51 3.07
N PRO A 166 -12.79 -2.77 2.32
CA PRO A 166 -12.37 -1.87 1.27
C PRO A 166 -13.47 -1.76 0.24
N ILE A 167 -13.71 -0.54 -0.23
CA ILE A 167 -14.64 -0.28 -1.32
C ILE A 167 -13.83 0.03 -2.57
N HIS A 168 -14.32 -0.42 -3.73
CA HIS A 168 -13.82 0.13 -4.98
C HIS A 168 -14.33 1.56 -5.08
N VAL A 169 -13.41 2.52 -4.97
CA VAL A 169 -13.78 3.92 -5.23
C VAL A 169 -13.41 4.26 -6.66
N ALA A 170 -14.41 4.60 -7.46
CA ALA A 170 -14.20 5.01 -8.84
C ALA A 170 -13.49 6.37 -8.90
N ASP A 171 -12.17 6.34 -8.99
CA ASP A 171 -11.28 7.49 -9.17
C ASP A 171 -10.92 7.75 -10.64
N GLY A 172 -11.37 6.86 -11.54
CA GLY A 172 -11.07 6.92 -12.96
C GLY A 172 -9.78 6.20 -13.36
N GLU A 173 -9.06 5.58 -12.43
CA GLU A 173 -7.82 4.84 -12.69
C GLU A 173 -7.98 3.31 -12.59
N ALA A 174 -8.99 2.83 -11.86
CA ALA A 174 -9.31 1.40 -11.75
C ALA A 174 -10.74 1.06 -12.20
N VAL A 175 -10.90 -0.09 -12.88
CA VAL A 175 -12.20 -0.58 -13.38
C VAL A 175 -12.88 -1.59 -12.46
N GLU A 176 -12.12 -2.28 -11.62
CA GLU A 176 -12.63 -3.24 -10.63
C GLU A 176 -11.65 -3.32 -9.46
N ALA A 177 -12.16 -3.65 -8.28
CA ALA A 177 -11.35 -4.03 -7.13
C ALA A 177 -12.03 -5.16 -6.35
N GLY A 178 -11.23 -5.98 -5.69
CA GLY A 178 -11.74 -7.15 -4.98
C GLY A 178 -10.70 -7.86 -4.16
N TRP A 179 -11.19 -8.69 -3.24
CA TRP A 179 -10.38 -9.66 -2.52
C TRP A 179 -10.01 -10.83 -3.43
N TRP A 180 -8.74 -11.19 -3.43
CA TRP A 180 -8.21 -12.35 -4.11
C TRP A 180 -7.50 -13.25 -3.11
N ASN A 181 -7.85 -14.54 -3.08
CA ASN A 181 -6.98 -15.51 -2.42
C ASN A 181 -5.61 -15.52 -3.13
N VAL A 182 -4.53 -15.46 -2.36
CA VAL A 182 -3.16 -15.36 -2.92
C VAL A 182 -2.85 -16.52 -3.87
N HIS A 183 -3.20 -17.75 -3.52
CA HIS A 183 -2.94 -18.91 -4.37
C HIS A 183 -3.79 -18.88 -5.66
N GLU A 184 -5.02 -18.40 -5.57
CA GLU A 184 -5.89 -18.22 -6.74
C GLU A 184 -5.35 -17.16 -7.69
N ALA A 185 -4.93 -16.00 -7.17
CA ALA A 185 -4.34 -14.93 -7.97
C ALA A 185 -3.08 -15.42 -8.72
N LEU A 186 -2.20 -16.15 -8.04
CA LEU A 186 -1.02 -16.75 -8.65
C LEU A 186 -1.41 -17.75 -9.76
N ALA A 187 -2.40 -18.61 -9.51
CA ALA A 187 -2.87 -19.57 -10.49
C ALA A 187 -3.54 -18.90 -11.70
N ALA A 188 -4.35 -17.86 -11.48
CA ALA A 188 -4.98 -17.07 -12.52
C ALA A 188 -3.94 -16.34 -13.38
N ASN A 189 -2.89 -15.79 -12.76
CA ASN A 189 -1.78 -15.18 -13.48
C ASN A 189 -1.02 -16.20 -14.33
N ALA A 190 -0.76 -17.40 -13.80
CA ALA A 190 -0.11 -18.48 -14.55
C ALA A 190 -0.96 -18.96 -15.75
N ARG A 191 -2.30 -18.86 -15.67
CA ARG A 191 -3.23 -19.12 -16.78
C ARG A 191 -3.39 -17.93 -17.74
N GLY A 192 -2.81 -16.77 -17.44
CA GLY A 192 -2.93 -15.55 -18.24
C GLY A 192 -4.28 -14.82 -18.09
N GLU A 193 -5.05 -15.14 -17.05
CA GLU A 193 -6.37 -14.54 -16.79
C GLU A 193 -6.26 -13.15 -16.13
N ILE A 194 -5.23 -12.96 -15.30
CA ILE A 194 -4.89 -11.66 -14.71
C ILE A 194 -3.45 -11.27 -15.03
N MET A 195 -3.23 -9.98 -15.22
CA MET A 195 -1.90 -9.41 -15.43
C MET A 195 -1.35 -8.92 -14.10
N LEU A 196 -0.24 -9.49 -13.64
CA LEU A 196 0.50 -9.00 -12.48
C LEU A 196 1.82 -8.40 -12.95
N LEU A 197 2.17 -7.24 -12.41
CA LEU A 197 3.53 -6.72 -12.53
C LEU A 197 4.48 -7.61 -11.72
N TRP A 198 5.73 -7.67 -12.14
CA TRP A 198 6.74 -8.51 -11.48
C TRP A 198 6.85 -8.22 -9.96
N PRO A 199 6.86 -6.95 -9.48
CA PRO A 199 6.85 -6.67 -8.03
C PRO A 199 5.60 -7.20 -7.32
N THR A 200 4.42 -7.04 -7.93
CA THR A 200 3.15 -7.59 -7.41
C THR A 200 3.24 -9.11 -7.29
N LEU A 201 3.67 -9.79 -8.35
CA LEU A 201 3.87 -11.24 -8.36
C LEU A 201 4.82 -11.69 -7.26
N ARG A 202 5.93 -10.97 -7.04
CA ARG A 202 6.90 -11.31 -6.00
C ARG A 202 6.30 -11.23 -4.59
N VAL A 203 5.54 -10.17 -4.29
CA VAL A 203 4.88 -10.04 -2.98
C VAL A 203 3.84 -11.15 -2.78
N LEU A 204 3.09 -11.52 -3.82
CA LEU A 204 2.16 -12.65 -3.73
C LEU A 204 2.87 -13.99 -3.51
N LEU A 205 4.01 -14.23 -4.16
CA LEU A 205 4.82 -15.44 -3.92
C LEU A 205 5.35 -15.50 -2.49
N ASP A 206 5.74 -14.36 -1.91
CA ASP A 206 6.16 -14.30 -0.52
C ASP A 206 4.99 -14.64 0.42
N LEU A 207 3.82 -14.04 0.18
CA LEU A 207 2.59 -14.28 0.95
C LEU A 207 2.01 -15.68 0.79
N ALA A 208 2.26 -16.36 -0.33
CA ALA A 208 1.82 -17.75 -0.55
C ALA A 208 2.49 -18.76 0.40
N GLN A 209 3.48 -18.34 1.19
CA GLN A 209 4.10 -19.15 2.24
C GLN A 209 3.33 -19.07 3.57
N ALA A 210 2.38 -18.14 3.70
CA ALA A 210 1.63 -17.92 4.92
C ALA A 210 0.27 -18.63 4.88
N ASP A 211 -0.08 -19.28 5.99
CA ASP A 211 -1.37 -19.96 6.17
C ASP A 211 -2.42 -19.08 6.86
N SER A 212 -1.99 -17.95 7.42
CA SER A 212 -2.81 -16.96 8.12
C SER A 212 -2.13 -15.59 8.08
N VAL A 213 -2.90 -14.54 8.41
CA VAL A 213 -2.38 -13.19 8.58
C VAL A 213 -1.28 -13.16 9.65
N GLU A 214 -1.49 -13.83 10.80
CA GLU A 214 -0.49 -13.90 11.86
C GLU A 214 0.84 -14.50 11.35
N HIS A 215 0.78 -15.58 10.58
CA HIS A 215 1.96 -16.18 9.96
C HIS A 215 2.59 -15.20 8.95
N ALA A 216 1.81 -14.52 8.12
CA ALA A 216 2.33 -13.51 7.18
C ALA A 216 3.09 -12.39 7.89
N LEU A 217 2.55 -11.84 8.99
CA LEU A 217 3.24 -10.79 9.77
C LEU A 217 4.53 -11.31 10.42
N ALA A 218 4.60 -12.60 10.78
CA ALA A 218 5.80 -13.21 11.32
C ALA A 218 6.94 -13.34 10.29
N LEU A 219 6.62 -13.40 8.99
CA LEU A 219 7.57 -13.45 7.88
C LEU A 219 8.20 -12.07 7.55
N ARG A 220 7.85 -11.01 8.29
CA ARG A 220 8.32 -9.64 8.04
C ARG A 220 9.85 -9.52 7.89
N PRO A 221 10.34 -8.76 6.89
CA PRO A 221 11.75 -8.48 6.73
C PRO A 221 12.35 -7.72 7.93
N LYS A 222 13.64 -7.94 8.19
CA LYS A 222 14.41 -7.14 9.17
C LYS A 222 15.07 -5.92 8.55
N LYS A 223 15.30 -5.97 7.24
CA LYS A 223 15.87 -4.89 6.44
C LYS A 223 15.49 -5.11 4.99
N LEU A 224 15.14 -4.03 4.30
CA LEU A 224 14.84 -4.02 2.88
C LEU A 224 16.13 -3.77 2.08
N GLU A 225 16.22 -4.45 0.94
CA GLU A 225 17.21 -4.20 -0.08
C GLU A 225 16.51 -3.68 -1.32
N ARG A 226 17.08 -2.65 -1.96
CA ARG A 226 16.52 -2.14 -3.21
C ARG A 226 16.75 -3.17 -4.30
N GLN A 227 15.65 -3.66 -4.85
CA GLN A 227 15.67 -4.57 -5.97
C GLN A 227 15.35 -3.79 -7.26
N SER A 228 15.94 -4.21 -8.37
CA SER A 228 15.62 -3.70 -9.71
C SER A 228 15.02 -4.84 -10.52
N GLY A 229 13.93 -4.56 -11.22
CA GLY A 229 13.38 -5.48 -12.22
C GLY A 229 14.26 -5.63 -13.46
#